data_AF-A0A1H7PZA0-F1
#
_entry.id   AF-A0A1H7PZA0-F1
#
_cell.length_a   1.000
_cell.length_b   1.000
_cell.length_c   1.000
_cell.angle_alpha   90.00
_cell.angle_beta   90.00
_cell.angle_gamma   90.00
#
_symmetry.space_group_name_H-M   'P 1'
#
loop_
_entity.id
_entity.type
_entity.pdbx_description
1 polymer ?
#
loop_
_entity_poly.entity_id
_entity_poly.type
_entity_poly.pdbx_seq_one_letter_code
_entity_poly.pdbx_strand_id
1 'polypeptide(L)'
;METDWSLPKALFVKHYGSAVQMHRGGVYAEYKQWDVPQELEQTWMEERIGQLTSELSIMNWDAVDELASIARYHANPLIVTAITAFASRQLTSADSMVRLVYAERLIELIKRYESIIPVDKLREAYQLTMNLLGDVATKPLVLDPGHELQQYGLKDKRGLNLRVEKNKEEIIRYFRS
;
A
#
# COMPACT_ATOMS: atom_id res chain seq x y z
N MET A 1 -10.43 22.13 -30.49
CA MET A 1 -9.17 21.47 -30.10
C MET A 1 -9.47 20.74 -28.82
N GLU A 2 -9.23 19.43 -28.78
CA GLU A 2 -9.37 18.64 -27.56
C GLU A 2 -8.24 19.04 -26.61
N THR A 3 -8.57 19.37 -25.36
CA THR A 3 -7.56 19.73 -24.36
C THR A 3 -6.65 18.52 -24.12
N ASP A 4 -5.33 18.68 -24.29
CA ASP A 4 -4.39 17.63 -23.93
C ASP A 4 -4.24 17.55 -22.42
N TRP A 5 -4.75 16.47 -21.84
CA TRP A 5 -4.71 16.24 -20.40
C TRP A 5 -3.47 15.47 -19.90
N SER A 6 -2.51 15.16 -20.78
CA SER A 6 -1.34 14.33 -20.44
C SER A 6 -0.51 14.91 -19.28
N LEU A 7 -0.19 16.21 -19.35
CA LEU A 7 0.59 16.91 -18.33
C LEU A 7 -0.13 17.05 -16.99
N PRO A 8 -1.37 17.61 -16.90
CA PRO A 8 -2.06 17.70 -15.62
C PRO A 8 -2.31 16.32 -14.99
N LYS A 9 -2.61 15.29 -15.80
CA LYS A 9 -2.72 13.91 -15.31
C LYS A 9 -1.42 13.42 -14.67
N ALA A 10 -0.28 13.62 -15.33
CA ALA A 10 1.01 13.21 -14.80
C ALA A 10 1.34 13.91 -13.47
N LEU A 11 1.06 15.22 -13.36
CA LEU A 11 1.22 15.97 -12.12
C LEU A 11 0.30 15.44 -11.00
N PHE A 12 -0.98 15.25 -11.32
CA PHE A 12 -1.97 14.77 -10.36
C PHE A 12 -1.62 13.38 -9.81
N VAL A 13 -1.34 12.42 -10.70
CA VAL A 13 -1.03 11.03 -10.34
C VAL A 13 0.27 10.93 -9.55
N LYS A 14 1.34 11.63 -9.98
CA LYS A 14 2.64 11.65 -9.27
C LYS A 14 2.52 12.11 -7.82
N HIS A 15 1.56 12.99 -7.55
CA HIS A 15 1.31 13.53 -6.22
C HIS A 15 0.10 12.88 -5.53
N TYR A 16 -0.35 11.72 -5.99
CA TYR A 16 -1.43 10.94 -5.41
C TYR A 16 -2.76 11.70 -5.28
N GLY A 17 -3.00 12.66 -6.19
CA GLY A 17 -4.13 13.57 -6.14
C GLY A 17 -4.13 14.53 -4.95
N SER A 18 -3.02 14.63 -4.21
CA SER A 18 -2.93 15.43 -2.99
C SER A 18 -2.47 16.85 -3.29
N ALA A 19 -3.36 17.82 -3.07
CA ALA A 19 -3.03 19.24 -3.15
C ALA A 19 -1.81 19.60 -2.27
N VAL A 20 -1.71 19.01 -1.08
CA VAL A 20 -0.58 19.23 -0.16
C VAL A 20 0.73 18.72 -0.76
N GLN A 21 0.73 17.55 -1.40
CA GLN A 21 1.92 17.01 -2.06
C GLN A 21 2.31 17.84 -3.28
N MET A 22 1.35 18.29 -4.08
CA MET A 22 1.60 19.18 -5.21
C MET A 22 2.15 20.54 -4.76
N HIS A 23 1.66 21.08 -3.64
CA HIS A 23 2.20 22.32 -3.07
C HIS A 23 3.65 22.15 -2.61
N ARG A 24 3.96 21.05 -1.92
CA ARG A 24 5.34 20.71 -1.52
C ARG A 24 6.25 20.48 -2.72
N GLY A 25 5.71 19.96 -3.81
CA GLY A 25 6.40 19.79 -5.08
C GLY A 25 6.52 21.05 -5.93
N GLY A 26 5.92 22.17 -5.53
CA GLY A 26 5.96 23.44 -6.26
C GLY A 26 5.09 23.48 -7.53
N VAL A 27 4.26 22.46 -7.78
CA VAL A 27 3.49 22.30 -9.03
C VAL A 27 2.00 22.60 -8.89
N TYR A 28 1.52 22.86 -7.67
CA TYR A 28 0.08 23.06 -7.43
C TYR A 28 -0.50 24.25 -8.21
N ALA A 29 0.22 25.38 -8.25
CA ALA A 29 -0.25 26.57 -8.94
C ALA A 29 -0.37 26.34 -10.46
N GLU A 30 0.59 25.62 -11.04
CA GLU A 30 0.55 25.18 -12.44
C GLU A 30 -0.63 24.23 -12.67
N TYR A 31 -0.77 23.19 -11.85
CA TYR A 31 -1.87 22.23 -11.95
C TYR A 31 -3.25 22.90 -11.90
N LYS A 32 -3.43 23.87 -10.99
CA LYS A 32 -4.70 24.59 -10.85
C LYS A 32 -5.09 25.43 -12.08
N GLN A 33 -4.15 25.83 -12.93
CA GLN A 33 -4.47 26.56 -14.16
C GLN A 33 -5.20 25.71 -15.21
N TRP A 34 -5.10 24.38 -15.09
CA TRP A 34 -5.77 23.44 -16.00
C TRP A 34 -7.26 23.28 -15.72
N ASP A 35 -7.74 23.75 -14.57
CA ASP A 35 -9.15 23.65 -14.13
C ASP A 35 -9.75 22.26 -14.39
N VAL A 36 -9.00 21.22 -14.00
CA VAL A 36 -9.37 19.83 -14.26
C VAL A 36 -10.67 19.51 -13.53
N PRO A 37 -11.70 18.98 -14.22
CA PRO A 37 -12.93 18.54 -13.57
C PRO A 37 -12.66 17.40 -12.58
N GLN A 38 -13.32 17.44 -11.42
CA GLN A 38 -13.15 16.43 -10.36
C GLN A 38 -13.47 15.00 -10.84
N GLU A 39 -14.44 14.85 -11.75
CA GLU A 39 -14.80 13.56 -12.36
C GLU A 39 -13.62 12.95 -13.14
N LEU A 40 -12.84 13.80 -13.79
CA LEU A 40 -11.67 13.40 -14.57
C LEU A 40 -10.49 13.06 -13.66
N GLU A 41 -10.28 13.83 -12.58
CA GLU A 41 -9.33 13.50 -11.50
C GLU A 41 -9.63 12.12 -10.89
N GLN A 42 -10.90 11.85 -10.60
CA GLN A 42 -11.34 10.56 -10.08
C GLN A 42 -11.04 9.44 -11.07
N THR A 43 -11.33 9.65 -12.36
CA THR A 43 -11.07 8.67 -13.42
C THR A 43 -9.57 8.33 -13.49
N TRP A 44 -8.69 9.33 -13.46
CA TRP A 44 -7.24 9.09 -13.48
C TRP A 44 -6.74 8.35 -12.25
N MET A 45 -7.31 8.63 -11.08
CA MET A 45 -6.96 7.92 -9.86
C MET A 45 -7.42 6.47 -9.90
N GLU A 46 -8.63 6.20 -10.38
CA GLU A 46 -9.15 4.85 -10.55
C GLU A 46 -8.32 4.04 -11.56
N GLU A 47 -7.94 4.65 -12.69
CA GLU A 47 -7.03 4.05 -13.66
C GLU A 47 -5.67 3.71 -13.04
N ARG A 48 -5.08 4.63 -12.25
CA ARG A 48 -3.80 4.39 -11.58
C ARG A 48 -3.90 3.26 -10.56
N ILE A 49 -4.96 3.24 -9.75
CA ILE A 49 -5.20 2.17 -8.77
C ILE A 49 -5.35 0.82 -9.50
N GLY A 50 -6.09 0.79 -10.61
CA GLY A 50 -6.26 -0.40 -11.45
C GLY A 50 -4.94 -0.92 -12.00
N GLN A 51 -4.11 -0.03 -12.54
CA GLN A 51 -2.77 -0.36 -13.02
C GLN A 51 -1.87 -0.90 -11.89
N LEU A 52 -1.77 -0.20 -10.77
CA LEU A 52 -0.94 -0.65 -9.64
C LEU A 52 -1.41 -2.00 -9.08
N THR A 53 -2.73 -2.24 -9.10
CA THR A 53 -3.30 -3.52 -8.68
C THR A 53 -2.85 -4.67 -9.58
N SER A 54 -2.75 -4.46 -10.90
CA SER A 54 -2.25 -5.49 -11.83
C SER A 54 -0.73 -5.66 -11.77
N GLU A 55 -0.01 -4.67 -11.25
CA GLU A 55 1.44 -4.68 -11.04
C GLU A 55 1.87 -5.26 -9.68
N LEU A 56 0.93 -5.61 -8.80
CA LEU A 56 1.24 -6.28 -7.53
C LEU A 56 2.07 -7.55 -7.77
N SER A 57 3.17 -7.68 -7.03
CA SER A 57 4.18 -8.70 -7.29
C SER A 57 4.87 -9.17 -6.01
N ILE A 58 5.34 -10.41 -6.03
CA ILE A 58 6.21 -10.93 -4.97
C ILE A 58 7.68 -10.55 -5.20
N MET A 59 8.04 -10.11 -6.41
CA MET A 59 9.42 -9.77 -6.81
C MET A 59 9.74 -8.28 -6.63
N ASN A 60 8.71 -7.45 -6.49
CA ASN A 60 8.83 -6.02 -6.27
C ASN A 60 7.58 -5.54 -5.51
N TRP A 61 7.79 -4.78 -4.43
CA TRP A 61 6.75 -4.23 -3.58
C TRP A 61 6.43 -2.73 -3.86
N ASP A 62 7.00 -2.12 -4.89
CA ASP A 62 6.73 -0.73 -5.26
C ASP A 62 5.23 -0.46 -5.44
N ALA A 63 4.52 -1.38 -6.11
CA ALA A 63 3.09 -1.23 -6.36
C ALA A 63 2.26 -1.20 -5.07
N VAL A 64 2.60 -2.05 -4.07
CA VAL A 64 1.90 -2.06 -2.78
C VAL A 64 2.22 -0.81 -1.95
N ASP A 65 3.46 -0.32 -2.02
CA ASP A 65 3.89 0.92 -1.36
C ASP A 65 3.20 2.16 -1.97
N GLU A 66 3.06 2.20 -3.30
CA GLU A 66 2.36 3.29 -3.98
C GLU A 66 0.87 3.27 -3.69
N LEU A 67 0.22 2.10 -3.72
CA LEU A 67 -1.19 1.95 -3.33
C LEU A 67 -1.44 2.40 -1.88
N ALA A 68 -0.54 2.03 -0.95
CA ALA A 68 -0.62 2.50 0.43
C ALA A 68 -0.44 4.03 0.53
N SER A 69 0.42 4.61 -0.29
CA SER A 69 0.62 6.06 -0.36
C SER A 69 -0.61 6.78 -0.91
N ILE A 70 -1.26 6.24 -1.95
CA ILE A 70 -2.53 6.75 -2.49
C ILE A 70 -3.61 6.71 -1.39
N ALA A 71 -3.75 5.60 -0.68
CA ALA A 71 -4.75 5.45 0.38
C ALA A 71 -4.66 6.50 1.50
N ARG A 72 -3.49 7.12 1.71
CA ARG A 72 -3.29 8.21 2.68
C ARG A 72 -3.94 9.53 2.28
N TYR A 73 -4.21 9.73 0.99
CA TYR A 73 -4.77 10.98 0.46
C TYR A 73 -6.11 10.78 -0.24
N HIS A 74 -6.33 9.58 -0.79
CA HIS A 74 -7.54 9.22 -1.51
C HIS A 74 -8.09 7.90 -0.96
N ALA A 75 -9.17 7.99 -0.19
CA ALA A 75 -9.81 6.81 0.39
C ALA A 75 -10.51 6.00 -0.71
N ASN A 76 -9.93 4.87 -1.07
CA ASN A 76 -10.53 3.89 -1.98
C ASN A 76 -10.48 2.48 -1.36
N PRO A 77 -11.60 1.97 -0.82
CA PRO A 77 -11.72 0.63 -0.25
C PRO A 77 -11.29 -0.53 -1.17
N LEU A 78 -11.25 -0.31 -2.48
CA LEU A 78 -10.77 -1.31 -3.43
C LEU A 78 -9.29 -1.62 -3.23
N ILE A 79 -8.50 -0.66 -2.72
CA ILE A 79 -7.05 -0.84 -2.50
C ILE A 79 -6.80 -1.97 -1.49
N VAL A 80 -7.43 -1.90 -0.30
CA VAL A 80 -7.23 -2.93 0.73
C VAL A 80 -7.78 -4.28 0.28
N THR A 81 -8.89 -4.29 -0.45
CA THR A 81 -9.49 -5.52 -0.98
C THR A 81 -8.58 -6.18 -2.02
N ALA A 82 -8.01 -5.40 -2.94
CA ALA A 82 -7.09 -5.86 -3.98
C ALA A 82 -5.80 -6.44 -3.38
N ILE A 83 -5.18 -5.71 -2.45
CA ILE A 83 -3.95 -6.16 -1.79
C ILE A 83 -4.21 -7.42 -0.96
N THR A 84 -5.33 -7.49 -0.23
CA THR A 84 -5.71 -8.69 0.53
C THR A 84 -5.90 -9.89 -0.39
N ALA A 85 -6.59 -9.71 -1.52
CA ALA A 85 -6.83 -10.78 -2.49
C ALA A 85 -5.54 -11.24 -3.19
N PHE A 86 -4.62 -10.34 -3.51
CA PHE A 86 -3.30 -10.72 -4.01
C PHE A 86 -2.52 -11.50 -2.94
N ALA A 87 -2.45 -10.95 -1.73
CA ALA A 87 -1.66 -11.48 -0.65
C ALA A 87 -2.09 -12.90 -0.24
N SER A 88 -3.39 -13.16 -0.17
CA SER A 88 -3.93 -14.47 0.18
C SER A 88 -3.60 -15.57 -0.83
N ARG A 89 -3.37 -15.20 -2.10
CA ARG A 89 -3.05 -16.13 -3.18
C ARG A 89 -1.56 -16.36 -3.36
N GLN A 90 -0.74 -15.34 -3.18
CA GLN A 90 0.66 -15.35 -3.64
C GLN A 90 1.70 -15.36 -2.51
N LEU A 91 1.38 -14.88 -1.31
CA LEU A 91 2.41 -14.62 -0.30
C LEU A 91 2.72 -15.78 0.65
N THR A 92 1.92 -16.84 0.60
CA THR A 92 2.15 -18.03 1.42
C THR A 92 3.53 -18.64 1.16
N SER A 93 4.02 -18.59 -0.09
CA SER A 93 5.33 -19.11 -0.50
C SER A 93 6.40 -18.04 -0.71
N ALA A 94 6.06 -16.75 -0.62
CA ALA A 94 7.03 -15.66 -0.80
C ALA A 94 8.13 -15.68 0.29
N ASP A 95 9.19 -14.91 0.11
CA ASP A 95 10.24 -14.82 1.12
C ASP A 95 9.82 -14.01 2.37
N SER A 96 10.73 -13.89 3.34
CA SER A 96 10.43 -13.26 4.63
C SER A 96 10.19 -11.75 4.53
N MET A 97 10.88 -11.05 3.63
CA MET A 97 10.76 -9.62 3.43
C MET A 97 9.44 -9.27 2.76
N VAL A 98 9.09 -9.97 1.68
CA VAL A 98 7.84 -9.69 0.95
C VAL A 98 6.64 -9.84 1.89
N ARG A 99 6.59 -10.91 2.69
CA ARG A 99 5.53 -11.09 3.69
C ARG A 99 5.48 -9.97 4.72
N LEU A 100 6.65 -9.49 5.19
CA LEU A 100 6.73 -8.39 6.14
C LEU A 100 6.20 -7.08 5.53
N VAL A 101 6.65 -6.74 4.32
CA VAL A 101 6.25 -5.51 3.63
C VAL A 101 4.74 -5.47 3.42
N TYR A 102 4.18 -6.54 2.86
CA TYR A 102 2.73 -6.61 2.63
C TYR A 102 1.94 -6.59 3.93
N ALA A 103 2.42 -7.24 5.00
CA ALA A 103 1.78 -7.16 6.30
C ALA A 103 1.75 -5.72 6.84
N GLU A 104 2.85 -4.97 6.72
CA GLU A 104 2.92 -3.57 7.16
C GLU A 104 1.96 -2.67 6.39
N ARG A 105 1.88 -2.83 5.07
CA ARG A 105 0.92 -2.06 4.26
C ARG A 105 -0.51 -2.43 4.58
N LEU A 106 -0.82 -3.71 4.80
CA LEU A 106 -2.14 -4.12 5.25
C LEU A 106 -2.50 -3.52 6.61
N ILE A 107 -1.57 -3.42 7.57
CA ILE A 107 -1.82 -2.73 8.86
C ILE A 107 -2.21 -1.27 8.60
N GLU A 108 -1.44 -0.55 7.80
CA GLU A 108 -1.73 0.86 7.48
C GLU A 108 -3.12 1.02 6.85
N LEU A 109 -3.47 0.14 5.91
CA LEU A 109 -4.74 0.16 5.18
C LEU A 109 -5.92 -0.23 6.07
N ILE A 110 -5.79 -1.27 6.88
CA ILE A 110 -6.80 -1.69 7.86
C ILE A 110 -7.13 -0.51 8.77
N LYS A 111 -6.11 0.16 9.30
CA LYS A 111 -6.29 1.32 10.18
C LYS A 111 -6.97 2.50 9.50
N ARG A 112 -6.82 2.61 8.18
CA ARG A 112 -7.38 3.69 7.38
C ARG A 112 -8.85 3.44 7.03
N TYR A 113 -9.19 2.17 6.76
CA TYR A 113 -10.44 1.80 6.11
C TYR A 113 -11.47 1.16 7.04
N GLU A 114 -11.18 0.93 8.33
CA GLU A 114 -12.06 0.21 9.26
C GLU A 114 -13.51 0.70 9.27
N SER A 115 -13.73 2.00 9.07
CA SER A 115 -15.05 2.64 9.12
C SER A 115 -15.78 2.63 7.78
N ILE A 116 -15.12 2.18 6.71
CA ILE A 116 -15.59 2.25 5.32
C ILE A 116 -15.76 0.85 4.72
N ILE A 117 -14.92 -0.13 5.12
CA ILE A 117 -15.03 -1.49 4.59
C ILE A 117 -15.98 -2.37 5.41
N PRO A 118 -16.66 -3.33 4.76
CA PRO A 118 -17.43 -4.35 5.45
C PRO A 118 -16.60 -5.12 6.49
N VAL A 119 -17.21 -5.43 7.64
CA VAL A 119 -16.53 -6.07 8.79
C VAL A 119 -15.94 -7.43 8.43
N ASP A 120 -16.57 -8.19 7.54
CA ASP A 120 -16.06 -9.46 7.04
C ASP A 120 -14.76 -9.28 6.26
N LYS A 121 -14.67 -8.26 5.39
CA LYS A 121 -13.45 -7.91 4.65
C LYS A 121 -12.35 -7.36 5.54
N LEU A 122 -12.71 -6.58 6.55
CA LEU A 122 -11.78 -6.12 7.58
C LEU A 122 -11.16 -7.31 8.35
N ARG A 123 -11.98 -8.28 8.76
CA ARG A 123 -11.52 -9.49 9.44
C ARG A 123 -10.66 -10.37 8.55
N GLU A 124 -11.00 -10.50 7.28
CA GLU A 124 -10.20 -11.22 6.28
C GLU A 124 -8.78 -10.62 6.17
N ALA A 125 -8.70 -9.30 5.99
CA ALA A 125 -7.42 -8.59 5.92
C ALA A 125 -6.61 -8.71 7.22
N TYR A 126 -7.27 -8.59 8.37
CA TYR A 126 -6.64 -8.76 9.69
C TYR A 126 -6.05 -10.15 9.87
N GLN A 127 -6.85 -11.19 9.62
CA GLN A 127 -6.41 -12.58 9.80
C GLN A 127 -5.24 -12.90 8.87
N LEU A 128 -5.31 -12.46 7.61
CA LEU A 128 -4.20 -12.61 6.66
C LEU A 128 -2.94 -11.91 7.17
N THR A 129 -3.06 -10.68 7.65
CA THR A 129 -1.94 -9.90 8.19
C THR A 129 -1.27 -10.61 9.37
N MET A 130 -2.06 -11.12 10.32
CA MET A 130 -1.56 -11.88 11.45
C MET A 130 -0.87 -13.17 11.02
N ASN A 131 -1.38 -13.86 10.00
CA ASN A 131 -0.76 -15.06 9.44
C ASN A 131 0.60 -14.74 8.79
N LEU A 132 0.68 -13.67 8.00
CA LEU A 132 1.93 -13.23 7.38
C LEU A 132 2.99 -12.89 8.44
N LEU A 133 2.62 -12.13 9.47
CA LEU A 133 3.51 -11.83 10.59
C LEU A 133 3.93 -13.09 11.36
N GLY A 134 3.00 -14.02 11.58
CA GLY A 134 3.28 -15.31 12.21
C GLY A 134 4.29 -16.14 11.42
N ASP A 135 4.11 -16.22 10.10
CA ASP A 135 5.02 -16.89 9.18
C ASP A 135 6.41 -16.26 9.21
N VAL A 136 6.49 -14.94 9.17
CA VAL A 136 7.77 -14.23 9.21
C VAL A 136 8.49 -14.47 10.55
N ALA A 137 7.77 -14.58 11.67
CA ALA A 137 8.40 -14.88 12.97
C ALA A 137 8.91 -16.33 13.08
N THR A 138 8.14 -17.28 12.56
CA THR A 138 8.34 -18.72 12.84
C THR A 138 9.16 -19.45 11.77
N LYS A 139 9.06 -19.03 10.50
CA LYS A 139 9.79 -19.65 9.40
C LYS A 139 11.25 -19.17 9.37
N PRO A 140 12.18 -20.00 8.85
CA PRO A 140 13.56 -19.59 8.62
C PRO A 140 13.64 -18.32 7.78
N LEU A 141 14.71 -17.54 7.99
CA LEU A 141 14.97 -16.38 7.15
C LEU A 141 15.33 -16.85 5.73
N VAL A 142 14.40 -16.67 4.81
CA VAL A 142 14.58 -16.83 3.37
C VAL A 142 14.45 -15.44 2.75
N LEU A 143 15.36 -15.12 1.83
CA LEU A 143 15.41 -13.87 1.07
C LEU A 143 15.65 -14.22 -0.40
N ASP A 144 14.79 -13.73 -1.27
CA ASP A 144 15.01 -13.83 -2.71
C ASP A 144 16.00 -12.74 -3.16
N PRO A 145 16.71 -12.93 -4.30
CA PRO A 145 17.62 -11.92 -4.83
C PRO A 145 16.94 -10.57 -5.01
N GLY A 146 17.56 -9.49 -4.53
CA GLY A 146 16.99 -8.13 -4.58
C GLY A 146 16.16 -7.73 -3.35
N HIS A 147 15.91 -8.65 -2.41
CA HIS A 147 15.16 -8.38 -1.18
C HIS A 147 16.06 -8.29 0.05
N GLU A 148 17.17 -7.55 -0.05
CA GLU A 148 18.13 -7.46 1.04
C GLU A 148 17.56 -6.70 2.25
N LEU A 149 17.76 -7.25 3.45
CA LEU A 149 17.31 -6.65 4.71
C LEU A 149 17.72 -5.18 4.87
N GLN A 150 18.93 -4.84 4.41
CA GLN A 150 19.51 -3.52 4.55
C GLN A 150 18.71 -2.45 3.80
N GLN A 151 18.08 -2.81 2.66
CA GLN A 151 17.21 -1.88 1.92
C GLN A 151 16.03 -1.41 2.79
N TYR A 152 15.62 -2.23 3.75
CA TYR A 152 14.54 -1.95 4.69
C TYR A 152 15.03 -1.53 6.10
N GLY A 153 16.32 -1.21 6.24
CA GLY A 153 16.92 -0.80 7.50
C GLY A 153 17.04 -1.93 8.53
N LEU A 154 17.00 -3.19 8.09
CA LEU A 154 17.14 -4.38 8.93
C LEU A 154 18.55 -4.97 8.80
N LYS A 155 19.09 -5.44 9.93
CA LYS A 155 20.44 -6.03 9.98
C LYS A 155 20.44 -7.54 9.85
N ASP A 156 19.47 -8.19 10.49
CA ASP A 156 19.41 -9.64 10.64
C ASP A 156 17.98 -10.11 10.95
N LYS A 157 17.82 -11.44 11.10
CA LYS A 157 16.57 -12.09 11.52
C LYS A 157 16.05 -11.58 12.86
N ARG A 158 16.93 -11.21 13.80
CA ARG A 158 16.52 -10.67 15.10
C ARG A 158 15.84 -9.31 14.93
N GLY A 159 16.41 -8.42 14.13
CA GLY A 159 15.81 -7.13 13.79
C GLY A 159 14.46 -7.28 13.09
N LEU A 160 14.36 -8.21 12.15
CA LEU A 160 13.11 -8.54 11.48
C LEU A 160 12.05 -9.06 12.46
N ASN A 161 12.40 -9.97 13.37
CA ASN A 161 11.45 -10.48 14.38
C ASN A 161 11.00 -9.37 15.36
N LEU A 162 11.89 -8.45 15.76
CA LEU A 162 11.49 -7.30 16.59
C LEU A 162 10.46 -6.42 15.87
N ARG A 163 10.61 -6.23 14.56
CA ARG A 163 9.66 -5.47 13.74
C ARG A 163 8.32 -6.19 13.62
N VAL A 164 8.34 -7.51 13.44
CA VAL A 164 7.12 -8.35 13.47
C VAL A 164 6.38 -8.19 14.79
N GLU A 165 7.06 -8.29 15.93
CA GLU A 165 6.41 -8.18 17.24
C GLU A 165 5.79 -6.80 17.45
N LYS A 166 6.50 -5.73 17.07
CA LYS A 166 5.93 -4.37 17.08
C LYS A 166 4.65 -4.26 16.23
N ASN A 167 4.67 -4.84 15.02
CA ASN A 167 3.52 -4.82 14.11
C ASN A 167 2.34 -5.64 14.65
N LYS A 168 2.59 -6.79 15.28
CA LYS A 168 1.55 -7.59 15.95
C LYS A 168 0.93 -6.82 17.12
N GLU A 169 1.75 -6.20 17.97
CA GLU A 169 1.27 -5.39 19.08
C GLU A 169 0.39 -4.22 18.60
N GLU A 170 0.82 -3.55 17.52
CA GLU A 170 0.08 -2.46 16.92
C GLU A 170 -1.30 -2.89 16.43
N ILE A 171 -1.37 -3.95 15.63
CA ILE A 171 -2.65 -4.39 15.05
C ILE A 171 -3.57 -5.02 16.11
N ILE A 172 -3.02 -5.73 17.11
CA ILE A 172 -3.81 -6.27 18.22
C ILE A 172 -4.40 -5.14 19.07
N ARG A 173 -3.60 -4.11 19.38
CA ARG A 173 -4.09 -2.94 20.12
C ARG A 173 -5.24 -2.29 19.39
N TYR A 174 -5.10 -2.13 18.08
CA TYR A 174 -6.11 -1.52 17.23
C TYR A 174 -7.44 -2.29 17.21
N PHE A 175 -7.42 -3.62 17.17
CA PHE A 175 -8.65 -4.42 17.17
C PHE A 175 -9.29 -4.61 18.56
N ARG A 176 -8.58 -4.26 19.63
CA ARG A 176 -9.10 -4.34 21.01
C ARG A 176 -9.66 -3.01 21.53
N SER A 177 -9.26 -1.89 20.94
CA SER A 177 -9.80 -0.55 21.20
C SER A 177 -11.11 -0.33 20.46
#